data_AF-A0AAJ6VYW4-F1
#
_entry.id   AF-A0AAJ6VYW4-F1
#
_cell.length_a   1.000
_cell.length_b   1.000
_cell.length_c   1.000
_cell.angle_alpha   90.00
_cell.angle_beta   90.00
_cell.angle_gamma   90.00
#
_symmetry.space_group_name_H-M   'P 1'
#
loop_
_entity.id
_entity.type
_entity.pdbx_description
1 polymer ?
#
loop_
_entity_poly.entity_id
_entity_poly.type
_entity_poly.pdbx_seq_one_letter_code
_entity_poly.pdbx_strand_id
1 'polypeptide(L)'
;MSSRGRKRGGRKTYRDRRSAAGLNRERRKFDDEPRAPNDETSSSEDEDTIDCPFPVAMWDLGHCDPKKCTGRKLQRMNLITSLRLGQRFNGIILTPSATKCVSPEDTEILAEYGVAVVDCSWARLQDTPFSKMKGTHSRLLPFLVAANPVNYGKPCELSCVEAIAAVMYLTGFDSIADFYLGKFSWGHSFPSLNKDLLESYAVCKTSVEIIRAQTDFLAQNGEKQPSEIDLPPSESDGESDSEDETTHSHQVAKTTEPTSGTSNAVDQIGAPE
;
A
#
# COMPACT_ATOMS: atom_id res chain seq x y z
N MET A 1 75.46 -20.77 -20.17
CA MET A 1 74.98 -22.07 -20.70
C MET A 1 73.49 -21.89 -20.99
N SER A 2 73.08 -21.75 -22.26
CA SER A 2 72.37 -22.80 -23.03
C SER A 2 71.06 -23.25 -22.34
N SER A 3 69.85 -23.25 -22.91
CA SER A 3 69.42 -23.26 -24.30
C SER A 3 67.90 -23.01 -24.39
N ARG A 4 67.46 -22.68 -25.61
CA ARG A 4 66.10 -22.52 -26.14
C ARG A 4 65.15 -23.70 -25.87
N GLY A 5 63.84 -23.40 -25.79
CA GLY A 5 62.75 -24.38 -26.00
C GLY A 5 61.45 -23.71 -26.48
N ARG A 6 61.10 -23.91 -27.77
CA ARG A 6 59.85 -23.49 -28.46
C ARG A 6 58.83 -24.64 -28.47
N LYS A 7 57.52 -24.32 -28.47
CA LYS A 7 56.37 -24.97 -29.19
C LYS A 7 55.07 -24.26 -28.70
N ARG A 8 54.22 -23.53 -29.43
CA ARG A 8 53.50 -23.59 -30.74
C ARG A 8 52.32 -24.60 -30.82
N GLY A 9 51.11 -24.06 -31.02
CA GLY A 9 49.93 -24.67 -31.67
C GLY A 9 48.75 -24.98 -30.74
N GLY A 10 47.49 -24.60 -30.99
CA GLY A 10 46.88 -24.00 -32.18
C GLY A 10 45.46 -23.45 -31.93
N ARG A 11 45.10 -22.42 -32.71
CA ARG A 11 43.74 -21.88 -32.87
C ARG A 11 43.05 -22.62 -34.02
N LYS A 12 41.81 -23.08 -33.81
CA LYS A 12 40.94 -23.60 -34.89
C LYS A 12 39.97 -22.51 -35.33
N THR A 13 40.09 -22.09 -36.58
CA THR A 13 39.16 -21.21 -37.30
C THR A 13 38.13 -22.07 -38.04
N TYR A 14 36.84 -21.80 -37.85
CA TYR A 14 35.76 -22.44 -38.61
C TYR A 14 35.58 -21.72 -39.94
N ARG A 15 35.59 -22.47 -41.04
CA ARG A 15 35.59 -21.99 -42.42
C ARG A 15 34.25 -22.28 -43.07
N ASP A 16 33.78 -21.26 -43.76
CA ASP A 16 32.66 -21.12 -44.68
C ASP A 16 32.43 -22.30 -45.65
N ARG A 17 31.17 -22.54 -46.04
CA ARG A 17 30.80 -23.31 -47.25
C ARG A 17 29.35 -23.02 -47.69
N ARG A 18 29.23 -22.18 -48.73
CA ARG A 18 28.10 -22.14 -49.69
C ARG A 18 28.26 -23.22 -50.77
N SER A 19 27.13 -23.82 -51.18
CA SER A 19 26.78 -24.32 -52.54
C SER A 19 25.36 -24.91 -52.44
N ALA A 20 24.29 -24.40 -53.05
CA ALA A 20 23.92 -24.23 -54.48
C ALA A 20 23.42 -25.53 -55.17
N ALA A 21 22.31 -25.37 -55.93
CA ALA A 21 21.51 -26.32 -56.75
C ALA A 21 20.41 -27.10 -55.98
N GLY A 22 19.14 -27.17 -56.38
CA GLY A 22 18.43 -26.81 -57.61
C GLY A 22 17.48 -27.96 -58.01
N LEU A 23 16.28 -27.62 -58.52
CA LEU A 23 15.30 -28.44 -59.28
C LEU A 23 14.00 -28.93 -58.57
N ASN A 24 12.96 -28.09 -58.70
CA ASN A 24 11.60 -28.31 -59.26
C ASN A 24 10.96 -29.72 -59.25
N ARG A 25 9.66 -29.83 -58.84
CA ARG A 25 8.50 -30.11 -59.72
C ARG A 25 7.17 -30.46 -58.98
N GLU A 26 6.21 -29.54 -59.15
CA GLU A 26 4.74 -29.69 -59.38
C GLU A 26 3.69 -30.13 -58.32
N ARG A 27 2.71 -29.21 -58.20
CA ARG A 27 1.23 -29.34 -58.19
C ARG A 27 0.53 -30.09 -57.04
N ARG A 28 -0.34 -29.33 -56.35
CA ARG A 28 -1.81 -29.50 -56.40
C ARG A 28 -2.51 -28.19 -56.01
N LYS A 29 -3.45 -27.77 -56.88
CA LYS A 29 -4.42 -26.69 -56.65
C LYS A 29 -5.56 -27.23 -55.80
N PHE A 30 -6.05 -26.45 -54.85
CA PHE A 30 -7.41 -26.56 -54.34
C PHE A 30 -7.91 -25.14 -54.05
N ASP A 31 -8.98 -24.76 -54.73
CA ASP A 31 -9.69 -23.50 -54.61
C ASP A 31 -10.46 -23.44 -53.27
N ASP A 32 -10.44 -22.30 -52.57
CA ASP A 32 -11.48 -21.92 -51.61
C ASP A 32 -11.49 -20.39 -51.38
N GLU A 33 -12.67 -19.85 -51.06
CA GLU A 33 -13.20 -18.48 -51.19
C GLU A 33 -12.42 -17.26 -50.64
N PRO A 34 -12.73 -16.04 -51.12
CA PRO A 34 -12.23 -14.79 -50.55
C PRO A 34 -12.99 -14.44 -49.25
N ARG A 35 -12.30 -14.59 -48.11
CA ARG A 35 -12.73 -14.06 -46.81
C ARG A 35 -12.67 -12.52 -46.83
N ALA A 36 -13.78 -11.90 -46.44
CA ALA A 36 -13.95 -10.45 -46.29
C ALA A 36 -12.82 -9.81 -45.46
N PRO A 37 -12.45 -8.54 -45.74
CA PRO A 37 -11.45 -7.85 -44.94
C PRO A 37 -12.07 -7.58 -43.56
N ASN A 38 -11.60 -8.31 -42.55
CA ASN A 38 -11.75 -7.86 -41.18
C ASN A 38 -10.99 -6.55 -41.06
N ASP A 39 -11.76 -5.51 -40.72
CA ASP A 39 -11.29 -4.25 -40.21
C ASP A 39 -10.45 -4.53 -38.95
N GLU A 40 -9.17 -4.80 -39.15
CA GLU A 40 -8.13 -4.70 -38.14
C GLU A 40 -8.04 -3.21 -37.80
N THR A 41 -8.99 -2.76 -36.97
CA THR A 41 -8.80 -1.57 -36.15
C THR A 41 -7.56 -1.87 -35.32
N SER A 42 -6.44 -1.41 -35.85
CA SER A 42 -5.21 -1.13 -35.13
C SER A 42 -5.58 -0.14 -34.04
N SER A 43 -6.12 -0.63 -32.94
CA SER A 43 -6.16 0.10 -31.67
C SER A 43 -4.71 0.35 -31.32
N SER A 44 -4.21 1.51 -31.74
CA SER A 44 -3.06 2.13 -31.13
C SER A 44 -3.41 2.25 -29.65
N GLU A 45 -2.91 1.29 -28.86
CA GLU A 45 -2.66 1.53 -27.45
C GLU A 45 -1.62 2.65 -27.45
N ASP A 46 -2.09 3.89 -27.53
CA ASP A 46 -1.34 5.06 -27.13
C ASP A 46 -0.97 4.77 -25.68
N GLU A 47 0.23 4.21 -25.45
CA GLU A 47 0.79 4.16 -24.11
C GLU A 47 0.82 5.61 -23.64
N ASP A 48 -0.11 5.99 -22.77
CA ASP A 48 -0.15 7.31 -22.17
C ASP A 48 1.19 7.56 -21.49
N THR A 49 2.14 8.18 -22.19
CA THR A 49 3.43 8.56 -21.64
C THR A 49 3.24 9.81 -20.80
N ILE A 50 2.55 9.66 -19.67
CA ILE A 50 2.48 10.69 -18.64
C ILE A 50 3.82 10.68 -17.92
N ASP A 51 4.65 11.68 -18.21
CA ASP A 51 5.91 11.88 -17.50
C ASP A 51 5.62 12.47 -16.12
N CYS A 52 6.24 11.90 -15.08
CA CYS A 52 6.11 12.41 -13.73
C CYS A 52 7.09 13.60 -13.58
N PRO A 53 6.63 14.82 -13.31
CA PRO A 53 7.48 16.01 -13.34
C PRO A 53 8.43 16.08 -12.14
N PHE A 54 8.28 15.18 -11.16
CA PHE A 54 9.06 15.14 -9.94
C PHE A 54 9.60 13.73 -9.64
N PRO A 55 10.73 13.61 -8.93
CA PRO A 55 11.32 12.32 -8.64
C PRO A 55 10.48 11.55 -7.61
N VAL A 56 10.14 10.30 -7.92
CA VAL A 56 9.54 9.37 -6.96
C VAL A 56 10.62 8.38 -6.50
N ALA A 57 10.75 8.19 -5.20
CA ALA A 57 11.79 7.37 -4.61
C ALA A 57 11.26 6.40 -3.54
N MET A 58 12.03 5.35 -3.24
CA MET A 58 11.73 4.49 -2.09
C MET A 58 12.98 3.97 -1.40
N TRP A 59 12.92 3.80 -0.08
CA TRP A 59 13.88 2.93 0.61
C TRP A 59 13.37 1.49 0.59
N ASP A 60 14.05 0.62 -0.15
CA ASP A 60 13.77 -0.83 -0.18
C ASP A 60 14.52 -1.53 0.96
N LEU A 61 13.78 -2.04 1.95
CA LEU A 61 14.35 -2.78 3.08
C LEU A 61 14.42 -4.29 2.84
N GLY A 62 13.86 -4.78 1.73
CA GLY A 62 13.85 -6.20 1.38
C GLY A 62 13.02 -7.07 2.33
N HIS A 63 12.10 -6.47 3.08
CA HIS A 63 11.20 -7.18 4.00
C HIS A 63 9.98 -7.80 3.28
N CYS A 64 9.67 -7.34 2.06
CA CYS A 64 8.51 -7.77 1.29
C CYS A 64 8.86 -8.87 0.28
N ASP A 65 7.89 -9.74 -0.04
CA ASP A 65 7.98 -10.65 -1.18
C ASP A 65 8.14 -9.84 -2.48
N PRO A 66 9.24 -10.00 -3.25
CA PRO A 66 9.48 -9.24 -4.47
C PRO A 66 8.34 -9.33 -5.49
N LYS A 67 7.58 -10.43 -5.53
CA LYS A 67 6.49 -10.62 -6.51
C LYS A 67 5.23 -9.83 -6.14
N LYS A 68 4.99 -9.62 -4.83
CA LYS A 68 3.79 -8.94 -4.31
C LYS A 68 4.06 -7.47 -3.98
N CYS A 69 5.32 -7.09 -3.80
CA CYS A 69 5.70 -5.72 -3.48
C CYS A 69 5.37 -4.76 -4.64
N THR A 70 4.49 -3.79 -4.36
CA THR A 70 4.08 -2.76 -5.31
C THR A 70 5.23 -1.77 -5.59
N GLY A 71 6.05 -1.43 -4.59
CA GLY A 71 7.24 -0.58 -4.76
C GLY A 71 8.26 -1.18 -5.72
N ARG A 72 8.63 -2.45 -5.53
CA ARG A 72 9.53 -3.17 -6.47
C ARG A 72 8.94 -3.33 -7.86
N LYS A 73 7.61 -3.47 -7.98
CA LYS A 73 6.96 -3.48 -9.30
C LYS A 73 7.12 -2.14 -10.01
N LEU A 74 6.89 -1.02 -9.32
CA LEU A 74 7.15 0.32 -9.86
C LEU A 74 8.63 0.50 -10.25
N GLN A 75 9.55 -0.07 -9.49
CA GLN A 75 10.99 0.02 -9.79
C GLN A 75 11.34 -0.69 -11.09
N ARG A 76 10.74 -1.86 -11.37
CA ARG A 76 10.93 -2.56 -12.67
C ARG A 76 10.39 -1.78 -13.86
N MET A 77 9.41 -0.91 -13.63
CA MET A 77 8.81 -0.04 -14.63
C MET A 77 9.53 1.32 -14.74
N ASN A 78 10.65 1.52 -14.04
CA ASN A 78 11.39 2.78 -13.96
C ASN A 78 10.55 3.98 -13.48
N LEU A 79 9.48 3.74 -12.71
CA LEU A 79 8.61 4.79 -12.15
C LEU A 79 9.03 5.24 -10.75
N ILE A 80 9.98 4.54 -10.12
CA ILE A 80 10.49 4.86 -8.79
C ILE A 80 11.97 4.52 -8.68
N THR A 81 12.72 5.39 -8.02
CA THR A 81 14.15 5.18 -7.77
C THR A 81 14.38 4.57 -6.39
N SER A 82 15.14 3.48 -6.30
CA SER A 82 15.51 2.89 -5.01
C SER A 82 16.65 3.67 -4.35
N LEU A 83 16.48 4.03 -3.09
CA LEU A 83 17.43 4.75 -2.25
C LEU A 83 18.13 3.77 -1.31
N ARG A 84 19.43 4.01 -1.06
CA ARG A 84 20.17 3.25 -0.04
C ARG A 84 19.83 3.74 1.35
N LEU A 85 19.88 2.85 2.34
CA LEU A 85 19.79 3.24 3.76
C LEU A 85 20.85 4.29 4.10
N GLY A 86 20.44 5.41 4.71
CA GLY A 86 21.31 6.56 5.01
C GLY A 86 21.41 7.60 3.90
N GLN A 87 20.94 7.31 2.69
CA GLN A 87 20.81 8.31 1.64
C GLN A 87 19.71 9.31 2.02
N ARG A 88 20.01 10.60 1.87
CA ARG A 88 19.05 11.68 2.15
C ARG A 88 18.09 11.85 0.98
N PHE A 89 16.83 12.10 1.27
CA PHE A 89 15.85 12.60 0.31
C PHE A 89 15.39 13.99 0.75
N ASN A 90 15.30 14.92 -0.20
CA ASN A 90 14.98 16.32 0.11
C ASN A 90 13.49 16.62 0.06
N GLY A 91 12.69 15.82 -0.65
CA GLY A 91 11.25 16.01 -0.77
C GLY A 91 10.45 15.41 0.37
N ILE A 92 9.18 15.11 0.08
CA ILE A 92 8.22 14.56 1.04
C ILE A 92 8.63 13.13 1.40
N ILE A 93 8.73 12.82 2.68
CA ILE A 93 9.02 11.47 3.17
C ILE A 93 7.79 10.96 3.93
N LEU A 94 7.17 9.90 3.41
CA LEU A 94 6.07 9.25 4.10
C LEU A 94 6.61 8.34 5.20
N THR A 95 6.24 8.65 6.44
CA THR A 95 6.64 7.86 7.61
C THR A 95 5.56 7.88 8.69
N PRO A 96 5.29 6.75 9.36
CA PRO A 96 4.32 6.69 10.45
C PRO A 96 4.74 7.52 11.67
N SER A 97 6.01 7.91 11.77
CA SER A 97 6.54 8.72 12.88
C SER A 97 6.41 10.23 12.64
N ALA A 98 5.84 10.66 11.51
CA ALA A 98 5.64 12.08 11.22
C ALA A 98 4.46 12.65 12.02
N THR A 99 4.59 13.91 12.43
CA THR A 99 3.53 14.63 13.15
C THR A 99 2.63 15.45 12.22
N LYS A 100 3.16 15.91 11.08
CA LYS A 100 2.43 16.73 10.11
C LYS A 100 1.83 15.84 9.02
N CYS A 101 0.53 15.93 8.80
CA CYS A 101 -0.13 15.25 7.69
C CYS A 101 0.19 15.92 6.34
N VAL A 102 0.23 15.13 5.27
CA VAL A 102 0.27 15.63 3.89
C VAL A 102 -0.96 16.50 3.66
N SER A 103 -0.77 17.68 3.08
CA SER A 103 -1.86 18.57 2.67
C SER A 103 -1.50 19.33 1.37
N PRO A 104 -2.45 20.05 0.75
CA PRO A 104 -2.14 20.84 -0.45
C PRO A 104 -1.04 21.88 -0.28
N GLU A 105 -0.66 22.25 0.95
CA GLU A 105 0.51 23.11 1.20
C GLU A 105 1.84 22.46 0.77
N ASP A 106 1.87 21.13 0.63
CA ASP A 106 3.07 20.39 0.24
C ASP A 106 3.25 20.29 -1.28
N THR A 107 2.35 20.88 -2.07
CA THR A 107 2.36 20.83 -3.54
C THR A 107 3.66 21.37 -4.13
N GLU A 108 4.16 22.50 -3.63
CA GLU A 108 5.42 23.10 -4.09
C GLU A 108 6.63 22.19 -3.79
N ILE A 109 6.65 21.59 -2.59
CA ILE A 109 7.71 20.67 -2.16
C ILE A 109 7.69 19.42 -3.02
N LEU A 110 6.50 18.88 -3.31
CA LEU A 110 6.35 17.73 -4.18
C LEU A 110 6.84 18.02 -5.60
N ALA A 111 6.45 19.15 -6.17
CA ALA A 111 6.84 19.54 -7.52
C ALA A 111 8.36 19.75 -7.66
N GLU A 112 9.01 20.34 -6.66
CA GLU A 112 10.45 20.64 -6.72
C GLU A 112 11.33 19.44 -6.34
N TYR A 113 10.96 18.70 -5.29
CA TYR A 113 11.83 17.68 -4.68
C TYR A 113 11.27 16.26 -4.72
N GLY A 114 9.98 16.08 -5.03
CA GLY A 114 9.34 14.79 -5.15
C GLY A 114 8.91 14.12 -3.85
N VAL A 115 8.61 12.82 -3.93
CA VAL A 115 8.11 12.01 -2.81
C VAL A 115 8.92 10.72 -2.65
N ALA A 116 9.17 10.35 -1.40
CA ALA A 116 9.80 9.10 -1.01
C ALA A 116 8.95 8.29 -0.04
N VAL A 117 8.90 6.98 -0.28
CA VAL A 117 8.20 6.01 0.58
C VAL A 117 9.16 4.98 1.17
N VAL A 118 8.75 4.34 2.26
CA VAL A 118 9.49 3.24 2.87
C VAL A 118 8.83 1.92 2.48
N ASP A 119 9.52 1.10 1.68
CA ASP A 119 9.03 -0.24 1.34
C ASP A 119 9.41 -1.23 2.44
N CYS A 120 8.47 -1.46 3.34
CA CYS A 120 8.57 -2.44 4.40
C CYS A 120 7.24 -3.19 4.56
N SER A 121 7.31 -4.45 4.98
CA SER A 121 6.12 -5.21 5.33
C SER A 121 5.49 -4.63 6.60
N TRP A 122 4.16 -4.51 6.65
CA TRP A 122 3.43 -4.09 7.86
C TRP A 122 3.82 -4.90 9.11
N ALA A 123 4.12 -6.20 8.97
CA ALA A 123 4.58 -7.08 10.05
C ALA A 123 5.93 -6.67 10.69
N ARG A 124 6.73 -5.84 10.01
CA ARG A 124 8.08 -5.44 10.45
C ARG A 124 8.23 -3.93 10.60
N LEU A 125 7.11 -3.23 10.81
CA LEU A 125 7.13 -1.78 11.00
C LEU A 125 7.98 -1.39 12.23
N GLN A 126 7.90 -2.17 13.31
CA GLN A 126 8.65 -1.92 14.56
C GLN A 126 10.16 -2.13 14.39
N ASP A 127 10.56 -3.08 13.53
CA ASP A 127 11.98 -3.36 13.23
C ASP A 127 12.58 -2.34 12.24
N THR A 128 11.76 -1.48 11.65
CA THR A 128 12.17 -0.62 10.55
C THR A 128 12.98 0.58 11.07
N PRO A 129 14.23 0.78 10.60
CA PRO A 129 15.10 1.83 11.12
C PRO A 129 14.75 3.22 10.55
N PHE A 130 13.59 3.76 10.95
CA PHE A 130 13.13 5.09 10.50
C PHE A 130 14.17 6.20 10.73
N SER A 131 14.93 6.12 11.82
CA SER A 131 15.99 7.10 12.15
C SER A 131 17.14 7.14 11.12
N LYS A 132 17.31 6.11 10.28
CA LYS A 132 18.33 6.07 9.22
C LYS A 132 17.84 6.69 7.92
N MET A 133 16.54 6.92 7.76
CA MET A 133 15.95 7.57 6.59
C MET A 133 15.87 9.06 6.87
N LYS A 134 16.83 9.80 6.32
CA LYS A 134 17.01 11.23 6.61
C LYS A 134 16.34 12.07 5.52
N GLY A 135 15.63 13.11 5.95
CA GLY A 135 15.20 14.20 5.09
C GLY A 135 14.56 15.33 5.88
N THR A 136 14.07 16.32 5.15
CA THR A 136 13.56 17.57 5.74
C THR A 136 12.05 17.52 5.96
N HIS A 137 11.30 16.91 5.04
CA HIS A 137 9.85 17.03 4.98
C HIS A 137 9.16 15.68 5.27
N SER A 138 9.29 15.19 6.49
CA SER A 138 8.52 14.03 6.94
C SER A 138 7.03 14.38 7.01
N ARG A 139 6.18 13.52 6.44
CA ARG A 139 4.72 13.65 6.44
C ARG A 139 4.04 12.32 6.77
N LEU A 140 2.87 12.44 7.39
CA LEU A 140 1.94 11.34 7.64
C LEU A 140 0.82 11.37 6.61
N LEU A 141 0.31 10.22 6.17
CA LEU A 141 -0.90 10.19 5.37
C LEU A 141 -2.14 10.31 6.25
N PRO A 142 -3.17 11.07 5.83
CA PRO A 142 -4.44 11.08 6.52
C PRO A 142 -5.15 9.73 6.41
N PHE A 143 -6.24 9.58 7.15
CA PHE A 143 -7.06 8.38 7.11
C PHE A 143 -7.52 8.07 5.67
N LEU A 144 -7.12 6.90 5.18
CA LEU A 144 -7.52 6.36 3.89
C LEU A 144 -7.66 4.85 4.01
N VAL A 145 -8.49 4.26 3.18
CA VAL A 145 -8.78 2.83 3.17
C VAL A 145 -8.03 2.16 2.01
N ALA A 146 -7.36 1.04 2.30
CA ALA A 146 -6.63 0.30 1.29
C ALA A 146 -7.58 -0.41 0.31
N ALA A 147 -7.27 -0.34 -0.98
CA ALA A 147 -7.95 -1.05 -2.06
C ALA A 147 -7.10 -2.19 -2.65
N ASN A 148 -5.89 -2.38 -2.14
CA ASN A 148 -5.02 -3.48 -2.54
C ASN A 148 -5.62 -4.86 -2.17
N PRO A 149 -5.34 -5.93 -2.95
CA PRO A 149 -5.90 -7.25 -2.68
C PRO A 149 -5.49 -7.90 -1.35
N VAL A 150 -4.41 -7.40 -0.73
CA VAL A 150 -3.86 -7.97 0.51
C VAL A 150 -4.53 -7.39 1.75
N ASN A 151 -4.82 -6.08 1.75
CA ASN A 151 -5.36 -5.35 2.89
C ASN A 151 -6.68 -4.63 2.56
N TYR A 152 -7.41 -5.11 1.55
CA TYR A 152 -8.65 -4.48 1.08
C TYR A 152 -9.59 -4.14 2.24
N GLY A 153 -10.06 -2.89 2.28
CA GLY A 153 -10.99 -2.39 3.30
C GLY A 153 -10.35 -2.05 4.65
N LYS A 154 -9.05 -2.31 4.83
CA LYS A 154 -8.38 -1.96 6.09
C LYS A 154 -7.96 -0.48 6.11
N PRO A 155 -8.20 0.21 7.24
CA PRO A 155 -7.79 1.60 7.38
C PRO A 155 -6.28 1.73 7.52
N CYS A 156 -5.70 2.74 6.88
CA CYS A 156 -4.28 3.13 6.97
C CYS A 156 -3.24 2.07 6.58
N GLU A 157 -3.65 0.86 6.16
CA GLU A 157 -2.76 -0.23 5.73
C GLU A 157 -2.47 -0.21 4.22
N LEU A 158 -2.18 0.99 3.70
CA LEU A 158 -1.92 1.23 2.27
C LEU A 158 -0.65 0.52 1.78
N SER A 159 -0.63 0.15 0.50
CA SER A 159 0.59 -0.26 -0.20
C SER A 159 1.43 0.94 -0.63
N CYS A 160 2.69 0.71 -1.04
CA CYS A 160 3.58 1.79 -1.49
C CYS A 160 3.00 2.61 -2.65
N VAL A 161 2.36 1.95 -3.62
CA VAL A 161 1.72 2.66 -4.75
C VAL A 161 0.53 3.51 -4.31
N GLU A 162 -0.33 2.98 -3.43
CA GLU A 162 -1.47 3.72 -2.89
C GLU A 162 -1.00 4.91 -2.05
N ALA A 163 0.07 4.74 -1.26
CA ALA A 163 0.66 5.81 -0.48
C ALA A 163 1.21 6.93 -1.37
N ILE A 164 1.90 6.59 -2.47
CA ILE A 164 2.38 7.57 -3.46
C ILE A 164 1.20 8.28 -4.14
N ALA A 165 0.22 7.51 -4.60
CA ALA A 165 -0.97 8.06 -5.26
C ALA A 165 -1.79 8.96 -4.33
N ALA A 166 -1.91 8.60 -3.05
CA ALA A 166 -2.56 9.43 -2.04
C ALA A 166 -1.91 10.81 -1.92
N VAL A 167 -0.58 10.88 -1.90
CA VAL A 167 0.14 12.17 -1.89
C VAL A 167 -0.18 12.98 -3.15
N MET A 168 -0.18 12.32 -4.31
CA MET A 168 -0.46 12.96 -5.59
C MET A 168 -1.88 13.53 -5.63
N TYR A 169 -2.90 12.79 -5.19
CA TYR A 169 -4.27 13.32 -5.09
C TYR A 169 -4.37 14.49 -4.09
N LEU A 170 -3.75 14.35 -2.91
CA LEU A 170 -3.77 15.40 -1.89
C LEU A 170 -3.03 16.68 -2.30
N THR A 171 -2.24 16.65 -3.36
CA THR A 171 -1.50 17.80 -3.90
C THR A 171 -1.99 18.21 -5.29
N GLY A 172 -3.09 17.62 -5.77
CA GLY A 172 -3.75 17.98 -7.04
C GLY A 172 -3.10 17.41 -8.30
N PHE A 173 -2.24 16.40 -8.18
CA PHE A 173 -1.65 15.67 -9.31
C PHE A 173 -2.44 14.40 -9.65
N ASP A 174 -3.76 14.53 -9.79
CA ASP A 174 -4.70 13.41 -9.94
C ASP A 174 -4.38 12.52 -11.16
N SER A 175 -4.03 13.13 -12.30
CA SER A 175 -3.67 12.40 -13.53
C SER A 175 -2.44 11.52 -13.37
N ILE A 176 -1.47 11.98 -12.57
CA ILE A 176 -0.25 11.21 -12.26
C ILE A 176 -0.60 10.08 -11.29
N ALA A 177 -1.45 10.36 -10.29
CA ALA A 177 -1.93 9.35 -9.36
C ALA A 177 -2.64 8.20 -10.11
N ASP A 178 -3.54 8.55 -11.03
CA ASP A 178 -4.26 7.61 -11.89
C ASP A 178 -3.29 6.80 -12.76
N PHE A 179 -2.25 7.42 -13.32
CA PHE A 179 -1.23 6.73 -14.09
C PHE A 179 -0.46 5.68 -13.27
N TYR A 180 -0.05 6.01 -12.05
CA TYR A 180 0.65 5.08 -11.16
C TYR A 180 -0.25 3.91 -10.75
N LEU A 181 -1.52 4.19 -10.43
CA LEU A 181 -2.51 3.19 -10.07
C LEU A 181 -2.91 2.32 -11.27
N GLY A 182 -2.97 2.88 -12.48
CA GLY A 182 -3.29 2.18 -13.72
C GLY A 182 -2.32 1.06 -14.09
N LYS A 183 -1.11 1.05 -13.52
CA LYS A 183 -0.16 -0.08 -13.66
C LYS A 183 -0.59 -1.33 -12.86
N PHE A 184 -1.65 -1.23 -12.08
CA PHE A 184 -2.23 -2.30 -11.28
C PHE A 184 -3.69 -2.49 -11.67
N SER A 185 -4.08 -3.74 -11.94
CA SER A 185 -5.46 -4.06 -12.37
C SER A 185 -6.52 -3.62 -11.37
N TRP A 186 -6.20 -3.59 -10.08
CA TRP A 186 -7.07 -3.15 -8.98
C TRP A 186 -6.91 -1.66 -8.64
N GLY A 187 -5.98 -0.93 -9.27
CA GLY A 187 -5.62 0.43 -8.86
C GLY A 187 -6.77 1.43 -8.94
N HIS A 188 -7.66 1.28 -9.93
CA HIS A 188 -8.86 2.10 -10.10
C HIS A 188 -9.84 2.01 -8.90
N SER A 189 -9.77 0.93 -8.12
CA SER A 189 -10.60 0.77 -6.93
C SER A 189 -10.18 1.70 -5.79
N PHE A 190 -8.93 2.18 -5.77
CA PHE A 190 -8.43 3.06 -4.71
C PHE A 190 -9.12 4.44 -4.66
N PRO A 191 -9.15 5.24 -5.75
CA PRO A 191 -9.87 6.51 -5.74
C PRO A 191 -11.37 6.31 -5.60
N SER A 192 -11.92 5.22 -6.17
CA SER A 192 -13.34 4.89 -6.05
C SER A 192 -13.76 4.63 -4.59
N LEU A 193 -12.92 3.90 -3.84
CA LEU A 193 -13.19 3.56 -2.43
C LEU A 193 -13.04 4.78 -1.51
N ASN A 194 -12.12 5.68 -1.83
CA ASN A 194 -11.79 6.84 -0.99
C ASN A 194 -12.38 8.16 -1.51
N LYS A 195 -13.34 8.10 -2.44
CA LYS A 195 -13.83 9.28 -3.15
C LYS A 195 -14.28 10.40 -2.21
N ASP A 196 -15.16 10.09 -1.26
CA ASP A 196 -15.70 11.07 -0.32
C ASP A 196 -14.60 11.70 0.57
N LEU A 197 -13.60 10.91 0.95
CA LEU A 197 -12.45 11.37 1.73
C LEU A 197 -11.54 12.28 0.90
N LEU A 198 -11.20 11.86 -0.33
CA LEU A 198 -10.35 12.63 -1.24
C LEU A 198 -11.00 13.96 -1.63
N GLU A 199 -12.31 13.97 -1.91
CA GLU A 199 -13.07 15.20 -2.19
C GLU A 199 -13.09 16.14 -0.98
N SER A 200 -13.28 15.61 0.23
CA SER A 200 -13.21 16.40 1.47
C SER A 200 -11.82 16.98 1.70
N TYR A 201 -10.77 16.19 1.48
CA TYR A 201 -9.38 16.63 1.63
C TYR A 201 -8.95 17.63 0.56
N ALA A 202 -9.49 17.55 -0.65
CA ALA A 202 -9.20 18.51 -1.73
C ALA A 202 -9.64 19.94 -1.40
N VAL A 203 -10.65 20.12 -0.53
CA VAL A 203 -11.11 21.44 -0.07
C VAL A 203 -10.22 22.00 1.04
N CYS A 204 -9.54 21.13 1.79
CA CYS A 204 -8.67 21.52 2.89
C CYS A 204 -7.36 22.12 2.39
N LYS A 205 -6.78 23.09 3.11
CA LYS A 205 -5.50 23.72 2.73
C LYS A 205 -4.34 23.35 3.65
N THR A 206 -4.64 22.96 4.88
CA THR A 206 -3.63 22.75 5.92
C THR A 206 -3.73 21.35 6.51
N SER A 207 -2.62 20.88 7.09
CA SER A 207 -2.60 19.59 7.80
C SER A 207 -3.65 19.52 8.92
N VAL A 208 -3.97 20.65 9.57
CA VAL A 208 -4.97 20.72 10.66
C VAL A 208 -6.38 20.54 10.13
N GLU A 209 -6.70 21.16 8.98
CA GLU A 209 -8.00 21.00 8.34
C GLU A 209 -8.23 19.56 7.87
N ILE A 210 -7.20 18.90 7.34
CA ILE A 210 -7.27 17.49 6.96
C ILE A 210 -7.53 16.61 8.19
N ILE A 211 -6.85 16.86 9.31
CA ILE A 211 -7.09 16.15 10.57
C ILE A 211 -8.51 16.41 11.11
N ARG A 212 -9.07 17.59 10.87
CA ARG A 212 -10.47 17.86 11.23
C ARG A 212 -11.43 17.09 10.33
N ALA A 213 -11.25 17.17 9.02
CA ALA A 213 -12.06 16.46 8.02
C ALA A 213 -12.04 14.94 8.24
N GLN A 214 -10.88 14.36 8.56
CA GLN A 214 -10.79 12.92 8.88
C GLN A 214 -11.56 12.58 10.16
N THR A 215 -11.51 13.45 11.17
CA THR A 215 -12.18 13.21 12.46
C THR A 215 -13.70 13.30 12.28
N ASP A 216 -14.17 14.28 11.51
CA ASP A 216 -15.58 14.46 11.19
C ASP A 216 -16.13 13.27 10.39
N PHE A 217 -15.35 12.74 9.44
CA PHE A 217 -15.70 11.52 8.68
C PHE A 217 -15.77 10.29 9.59
N LEU A 218 -14.76 10.10 10.44
CA LEU A 218 -14.73 8.98 11.39
C LEU A 218 -15.88 9.05 12.41
N ALA A 219 -16.30 10.25 12.81
CA ALA A 219 -17.46 10.42 13.70
C ALA A 219 -18.79 10.05 13.01
N GLN A 220 -18.97 10.45 11.75
CA GLN A 220 -20.18 10.15 10.98
C GLN A 220 -20.30 8.66 10.61
N ASN A 221 -19.16 8.01 10.33
CA ASN A 221 -19.12 6.62 9.90
C ASN A 221 -18.88 5.64 11.07
N GLY A 222 -18.48 6.16 12.23
CA GLY A 222 -18.08 5.40 13.43
C GLY A 222 -19.21 4.91 14.34
N GLU A 223 -20.48 5.23 14.06
CA GLU A 223 -21.62 4.58 14.75
C GLU A 223 -21.85 3.13 14.31
N LYS A 224 -21.13 2.64 13.29
CA LYS A 224 -21.10 1.22 12.91
C LYS A 224 -19.81 0.56 13.35
N GLN A 225 -19.54 0.55 14.65
CA GLN A 225 -18.80 -0.57 15.20
C GLN A 225 -19.65 -1.83 14.96
N PRO A 226 -19.10 -2.94 14.48
CA PRO A 226 -19.81 -4.21 14.55
C PRO A 226 -20.09 -4.45 16.04
N SER A 227 -21.33 -4.25 16.46
CA SER A 227 -21.82 -4.92 17.65
C SER A 227 -21.45 -6.38 17.47
N GLU A 228 -20.66 -6.87 18.42
CA GLU A 228 -20.54 -8.27 18.79
C GLU A 228 -21.72 -9.05 18.23
N ILE A 229 -21.42 -9.96 17.29
CA ILE A 229 -22.42 -10.84 16.67
C ILE A 229 -23.20 -11.48 17.82
N ASP A 230 -24.44 -11.06 18.00
CA ASP A 230 -25.39 -11.64 18.93
C ASP A 230 -25.71 -13.04 18.38
N LEU A 231 -24.88 -14.01 18.75
CA LEU A 231 -25.13 -15.41 18.47
C LEU A 231 -26.43 -15.76 19.18
N PRO A 232 -27.50 -16.18 18.46
CA PRO A 232 -28.69 -16.65 19.13
C PRO A 232 -28.32 -17.86 20.01
N PRO A 233 -28.91 -17.99 21.22
CA PRO A 233 -28.75 -19.20 22.01
C PRO A 233 -29.18 -20.39 21.15
N SER A 234 -28.26 -21.33 20.95
CA SER A 234 -28.57 -22.59 20.30
C SER A 234 -29.46 -23.40 21.24
N GLU A 235 -30.78 -23.30 21.09
CA GLU A 235 -31.71 -24.26 21.65
C GLU A 235 -31.57 -25.56 20.87
N SER A 236 -30.82 -26.51 21.43
CA SER A 236 -30.78 -27.89 20.96
C SER A 236 -31.36 -28.76 22.05
N ASP A 237 -32.67 -28.97 21.96
CA ASP A 237 -33.38 -30.02 22.69
C ASP A 237 -32.87 -31.39 22.26
N GLY A 238 -32.49 -32.20 23.25
CA GLY A 238 -32.10 -33.60 23.09
C GLY A 238 -32.29 -34.31 24.41
N GLU A 239 -33.48 -34.87 24.61
CA GLU A 239 -33.83 -35.73 25.73
C GLU A 239 -32.91 -36.97 25.79
N SER A 240 -32.40 -37.30 26.98
CA SER A 240 -32.23 -38.70 27.36
C SER A 240 -32.16 -38.86 28.88
N ASP A 241 -33.01 -39.77 29.32
CA ASP A 241 -33.41 -40.15 30.67
C ASP A 241 -32.44 -41.18 31.27
N SER A 242 -32.08 -41.05 32.55
CA SER A 242 -32.10 -42.13 33.55
C SER A 242 -31.45 -41.75 34.89
N GLU A 243 -32.14 -42.19 35.94
CA GLU A 243 -32.01 -42.00 37.37
C GLU A 243 -30.76 -42.67 37.98
N ASP A 244 -30.19 -42.15 39.10
CA ASP A 244 -30.49 -42.65 40.46
C ASP A 244 -29.68 -41.91 41.56
N GLU A 245 -30.28 -41.93 42.76
CA GLU A 245 -30.06 -41.23 44.01
C GLU A 245 -28.71 -41.42 44.75
N THR A 246 -28.26 -40.40 45.52
CA THR A 246 -28.32 -40.38 47.01
C THR A 246 -27.57 -39.20 47.67
N THR A 247 -28.35 -38.34 48.32
CA THR A 247 -28.17 -37.69 49.64
C THR A 247 -26.87 -36.96 50.07
N HIS A 248 -27.01 -35.64 50.28
CA HIS A 248 -26.98 -34.91 51.57
C HIS A 248 -26.02 -33.70 51.75
N SER A 249 -26.67 -32.53 51.93
CA SER A 249 -26.43 -31.46 52.95
C SER A 249 -25.36 -30.40 52.65
N HIS A 250 -25.78 -29.16 52.34
CA HIS A 250 -25.90 -27.98 53.26
C HIS A 250 -24.52 -27.38 53.64
N GLN A 251 -24.21 -26.09 53.55
CA GLN A 251 -25.03 -24.88 53.70
C GLN A 251 -24.26 -23.63 53.19
N VAL A 252 -25.03 -22.56 52.98
CA VAL A 252 -24.66 -21.20 52.53
C VAL A 252 -24.57 -20.23 53.72
N ALA A 253 -23.72 -19.21 53.66
CA ALA A 253 -23.89 -17.87 54.28
C ALA A 253 -22.91 -16.91 53.57
N LYS A 254 -23.22 -15.79 52.90
CA LYS A 254 -24.19 -14.67 52.98
C LYS A 254 -24.09 -13.78 54.22
N THR A 255 -23.55 -12.57 54.05
CA THR A 255 -23.87 -11.31 54.79
C THR A 255 -23.14 -10.14 54.09
N THR A 256 -23.76 -9.29 53.26
CA THR A 256 -24.56 -8.06 53.53
C THR A 256 -23.89 -7.01 54.46
N GLU A 257 -23.50 -5.89 53.84
CA GLU A 257 -23.66 -4.44 54.19
C GLU A 257 -24.15 -4.04 55.61
N PRO A 258 -23.81 -2.84 56.19
CA PRO A 258 -24.36 -1.55 55.67
C PRO A 258 -23.70 -0.18 56.02
N THR A 259 -24.06 0.84 55.20
CA THR A 259 -24.53 2.23 55.49
C THR A 259 -23.70 3.36 56.16
N SER A 260 -23.68 4.50 55.44
CA SER A 260 -24.17 5.88 55.79
C SER A 260 -23.28 7.01 56.37
N GLY A 261 -23.39 8.18 55.71
CA GLY A 261 -23.50 9.57 56.23
C GLY A 261 -22.24 10.22 56.88
N THR A 262 -21.96 11.52 56.87
CA THR A 262 -22.55 12.76 56.30
C THR A 262 -21.60 13.94 56.63
N SER A 263 -21.63 15.00 55.79
CA SER A 263 -21.48 16.45 56.09
C SER A 263 -20.14 17.14 56.49
N ASN A 264 -19.79 18.14 55.65
CA ASN A 264 -19.57 19.58 55.91
C ASN A 264 -18.20 20.22 56.26
N ALA A 265 -18.09 21.47 55.73
CA ALA A 265 -17.25 22.64 56.07
C ALA A 265 -15.80 22.66 55.51
N VAL A 266 -15.14 23.72 55.00
CA VAL A 266 -15.28 25.16 54.65
C VAL A 266 -13.85 25.78 54.85
N ASP A 267 -13.55 26.91 54.20
CA ASP A 267 -12.34 27.78 54.23
C ASP A 267 -11.23 27.47 53.21
N GLN A 268 -11.03 28.27 52.13
CA GLN A 268 -10.37 29.61 52.05
C GLN A 268 -9.01 29.62 52.82
N ILE A 269 -7.87 30.11 52.33
CA ILE A 269 -7.51 31.41 51.74
C ILE A 269 -6.07 31.27 51.16
N GLY A 270 -5.71 32.02 50.10
CA GLY A 270 -4.36 32.65 50.04
C GLY A 270 -3.48 32.37 48.82
N ALA A 271 -3.59 33.23 47.80
CA ALA A 271 -2.50 33.62 46.88
C ALA A 271 -1.84 34.92 47.43
N PRO A 272 -0.94 35.63 46.71
CA PRO A 272 0.20 35.24 45.86
C PRO A 272 1.51 35.97 46.28
N GLU A 273 2.62 35.65 45.61
CA GLU A 273 3.62 36.62 45.11
C GLU A 273 4.13 36.14 43.74
#